data_AF-A0A1M6PTY8-F1
#
_entry.id   AF-A0A1M6PTY8-F1
#
_cell.length_a   1.000
_cell.length_b   1.000
_cell.length_c   1.000
_cell.angle_alpha   90.00
_cell.angle_beta   90.00
_cell.angle_gamma   90.00
#
_symmetry.space_group_name_H-M   'P 1'
#
loop_
_entity.id
_entity.type
_entity.pdbx_description
1 polymer ?
#
loop_
_entity_poly.entity_id
_entity_poly.type
_entity_poly.pdbx_seq_one_letter_code
_entity_poly.pdbx_strand_id
1 'polypeptide(L)'
;MQEQMREQIDRMFHPRGIAFYGGVTKFGSFANFVMLSIMKYGYAGKIYPISDKGGDVLGVPAIASLDQADGPVDLASISVPAKAVPEVLEQCLQNGVAGVQVHTSGFAEMGDEEGVALQKKLEEYAAKGLRIVGPNCFGIHCPKGGLTVLPGFDFNKEPGPCSMISQSGGLANDFGHEAALAGLGISKVVSFGNGCDLDAISLMEYLADDPQTEYIAAYIEGVADAGAFLDAVRKTTKKKPVVIWKGGLTPLGGRATLSHTGSMGGESKIWEGALAQAGAYAVQGLDEMMDTLMGLVYTKSRGKKIALVGGGGAIGVFTSDLAYRWGLEIPVFSDGTQKKLRAYFPTPGNSMKNPLDTGTPALPLDVLKGCVTEILTAEPVDVMILILLTHPLETVSSTFCKMYGLEPPPPGQYVDSLFETLMGLKEQTGKDLALVFENRAYRLEDMEADAAWRQLRAKYQAAGIPVFASAERALRAVRNASLKIA
;
A
#
# COMPACT_ATOMS: atom_id res chain seq x y z
N MET A 1 -11.32 4.72 22.35
CA MET A 1 -11.63 3.29 22.48
C MET A 1 -11.52 2.77 23.93
N GLN A 2 -12.46 1.92 24.37
CA GLN A 2 -12.41 1.22 25.67
C GLN A 2 -11.35 0.12 25.66
N GLU A 3 -10.69 -0.13 26.80
CA GLU A 3 -9.58 -1.11 26.92
C GLU A 3 -10.01 -2.52 26.50
N GLN A 4 -11.18 -2.99 26.97
CA GLN A 4 -11.73 -4.30 26.60
C GLN A 4 -11.93 -4.45 25.08
N MET A 5 -12.42 -3.42 24.40
CA MET A 5 -12.59 -3.45 22.94
C MET A 5 -11.23 -3.57 22.23
N ARG A 6 -10.21 -2.87 22.74
CA ARG A 6 -8.84 -2.95 22.21
C ARG A 6 -8.28 -4.36 22.34
N GLU A 7 -8.42 -4.98 23.51
CA GLU A 7 -7.98 -6.37 23.75
C GLU A 7 -8.68 -7.38 22.83
N GLN A 8 -9.97 -7.19 22.55
CA GLN A 8 -10.70 -8.02 21.60
C GLN A 8 -10.16 -7.89 20.19
N ILE A 9 -9.92 -6.65 19.73
CA ILE A 9 -9.34 -6.39 18.41
C ILE A 9 -7.91 -6.96 18.32
N ASP A 10 -7.10 -6.81 19.38
CA ASP A 10 -5.75 -7.41 19.47
C ASP A 10 -5.80 -8.94 19.30
N ARG A 11 -6.77 -9.62 19.93
CA ARG A 11 -7.01 -11.07 19.76
C ARG A 11 -7.45 -11.42 18.34
N MET A 12 -8.21 -10.56 17.67
CA MET A 12 -8.61 -10.78 16.26
C MET A 12 -7.41 -10.69 15.32
N PHE A 13 -6.45 -9.80 15.60
CA PHE A 13 -5.23 -9.69 14.79
C PHE A 13 -4.18 -10.76 15.09
N HIS A 14 -4.19 -11.35 16.30
CA HIS A 14 -3.29 -12.43 16.71
C HIS A 14 -4.06 -13.62 17.29
N PRO A 15 -4.91 -14.29 16.49
CA PRO A 15 -5.75 -15.36 17.01
C PRO A 15 -4.91 -16.60 17.33
N ARG A 16 -5.30 -17.34 18.38
CA ARG A 16 -4.75 -18.66 18.70
C ARG A 16 -5.42 -19.77 17.89
N GLY A 17 -6.69 -19.56 17.53
CA GLY A 17 -7.50 -20.46 16.72
C GLY A 17 -8.50 -19.71 15.85
N ILE A 18 -8.74 -20.23 14.64
CA ILE A 18 -9.69 -19.66 13.67
C ILE A 18 -10.72 -20.72 13.28
N ALA A 19 -12.00 -20.39 13.41
CA ALA A 19 -13.10 -21.21 12.92
C ALA A 19 -13.58 -20.75 11.53
N PHE A 20 -13.91 -21.68 10.64
CA PHE A 20 -14.34 -21.40 9.28
C PHE A 20 -15.73 -21.98 9.00
N TYR A 21 -16.68 -21.12 8.65
CA TYR A 21 -18.07 -21.47 8.36
C TYR A 21 -18.41 -21.19 6.89
N GLY A 22 -19.30 -22.01 6.30
CA GLY A 22 -19.83 -21.74 4.95
C GLY A 22 -19.30 -22.68 3.87
N GLY A 23 -19.44 -24.00 4.08
CA GLY A 23 -19.05 -25.00 3.08
C GLY A 23 -17.53 -25.13 2.91
N VAL A 24 -16.77 -24.94 3.99
CA VAL A 24 -15.30 -24.98 4.02
C VAL A 24 -14.70 -26.29 3.49
N THR A 25 -15.42 -27.42 3.61
CA THR A 25 -15.01 -28.74 3.08
C THR A 25 -15.30 -28.92 1.59
N LYS A 26 -16.05 -27.99 0.97
CA LYS A 26 -16.31 -27.99 -0.48
C LYS A 26 -15.24 -27.14 -1.18
N PHE A 27 -14.35 -27.80 -1.92
CA PHE A 27 -13.37 -27.10 -2.74
C PHE A 27 -14.05 -26.09 -3.68
N GLY A 28 -13.48 -24.89 -3.78
CA GLY A 28 -14.03 -23.80 -4.59
C GLY A 28 -15.09 -22.94 -3.90
N SER A 29 -15.51 -23.28 -2.67
CA SER A 29 -16.29 -22.35 -1.85
C SER A 29 -15.41 -21.19 -1.36
N PHE A 30 -16.03 -20.05 -1.06
CA PHE A 30 -15.31 -18.89 -0.52
C PHE A 30 -14.62 -19.24 0.81
N ALA A 31 -15.31 -19.89 1.74
CA ALA A 31 -14.74 -20.33 3.02
C ALA A 31 -13.53 -21.26 2.82
N ASN A 32 -13.62 -22.20 1.87
CA ASN A 32 -12.51 -23.09 1.53
C ASN A 32 -11.29 -22.28 1.03
N PHE A 33 -11.49 -21.33 0.12
CA PHE A 33 -10.41 -20.51 -0.41
C PHE A 33 -9.81 -19.55 0.62
N VAL A 34 -10.58 -18.99 1.55
CA VAL A 34 -10.04 -18.20 2.67
C VAL A 34 -9.18 -19.08 3.58
N MET A 35 -9.67 -20.27 3.95
CA MET A 35 -8.90 -21.22 4.76
C MET A 35 -7.59 -21.62 4.06
N LEU A 36 -7.65 -21.99 2.77
CA LEU A 36 -6.46 -22.35 1.99
C LEU A 36 -5.46 -21.18 1.89
N SER A 37 -5.95 -19.95 1.76
CA SER A 37 -5.10 -18.75 1.72
C SER A 37 -4.37 -18.55 3.03
N ILE A 38 -5.05 -18.70 4.17
CA ILE A 38 -4.46 -18.61 5.51
C ILE A 38 -3.44 -19.74 5.75
N MET A 39 -3.75 -20.97 5.35
CA MET A 39 -2.80 -22.10 5.41
C MET A 39 -1.55 -21.85 4.56
N LYS A 40 -1.73 -21.37 3.32
CA LYS A 40 -0.63 -21.08 2.40
C LYS A 40 0.22 -19.89 2.87
N TYR A 41 -0.41 -18.90 3.47
CA TYR A 41 0.26 -17.75 4.06
C TYR A 41 1.10 -18.14 5.28
N GLY A 42 0.75 -19.23 5.96
CA GLY A 42 1.57 -19.86 6.99
C GLY A 42 1.10 -19.58 8.42
N TYR A 43 -0.22 -19.44 8.61
CA TYR A 43 -0.80 -19.34 9.95
C TYR A 43 -0.39 -20.52 10.84
N ALA A 44 0.15 -20.20 12.02
CA ALA A 44 0.70 -21.18 12.95
C ALA A 44 -0.30 -21.66 14.01
N GLY A 45 -1.44 -20.97 14.16
CA GLY A 45 -2.47 -21.33 15.13
C GLY A 45 -3.37 -22.47 14.67
N LYS A 46 -4.34 -22.84 15.51
CA LYS A 46 -5.27 -23.92 15.21
C LYS A 46 -6.32 -23.50 14.17
N ILE A 47 -6.68 -24.39 13.25
CA ILE A 47 -7.69 -24.15 12.22
C ILE A 47 -8.84 -25.14 12.44
N TYR A 48 -10.06 -24.62 12.49
CA TYR A 48 -11.28 -25.38 12.75
C TYR A 48 -12.27 -25.22 11.60
N PRO A 49 -12.29 -26.14 10.62
CA PRO A 49 -13.36 -26.18 9.63
C PRO A 49 -14.66 -26.62 10.32
N ILE A 50 -15.71 -25.80 10.24
CA ILE A 50 -17.01 -26.14 10.85
C ILE A 50 -17.95 -26.69 9.79
N SER A 51 -18.37 -27.96 9.95
CA SER A 51 -19.30 -28.63 9.05
C SER A 51 -20.05 -29.77 9.74
N ASP A 52 -21.38 -29.67 9.76
CA ASP A 52 -22.31 -30.72 10.22
C ASP A 52 -22.25 -32.00 9.37
N LYS A 53 -21.81 -31.88 8.11
CA LYS A 53 -21.63 -32.98 7.16
C LYS A 53 -20.28 -33.70 7.31
N GLY A 54 -19.42 -33.24 8.22
CA GLY A 54 -18.04 -33.70 8.34
C GLY A 54 -17.20 -33.35 7.11
N GLY A 55 -16.10 -34.08 6.94
CA GLY A 55 -15.14 -33.88 5.86
C GLY A 55 -13.77 -33.45 6.37
N ASP A 56 -12.89 -33.12 5.44
CA ASP A 56 -11.48 -32.80 5.68
C ASP A 56 -11.02 -31.71 4.71
N VAL A 57 -10.10 -30.85 5.15
CA VAL A 57 -9.38 -29.92 4.27
C VAL A 57 -7.89 -30.09 4.51
N LEU A 58 -7.20 -30.74 3.56
CA LEU A 58 -5.75 -30.96 3.59
C LEU A 58 -5.24 -31.63 4.89
N GLY A 59 -5.99 -32.60 5.42
CA GLY A 59 -5.66 -33.31 6.66
C GLY A 59 -6.18 -32.65 7.93
N VAL A 60 -6.91 -31.53 7.82
CA VAL A 60 -7.62 -30.91 8.94
C VAL A 60 -9.09 -31.38 8.93
N PRO A 61 -9.51 -32.25 9.87
CA PRO A 61 -10.88 -32.73 9.93
C PRO A 61 -11.85 -31.62 10.33
N ALA A 62 -13.02 -31.62 9.71
CA ALA A 62 -14.09 -30.71 10.10
C ALA A 62 -14.77 -31.18 11.39
N ILE A 63 -15.07 -30.25 12.28
CA ILE A 63 -15.87 -30.47 13.49
C ILE A 63 -17.31 -30.01 13.25
N ALA A 64 -18.28 -30.63 13.92
CA ALA A 64 -19.70 -30.34 13.67
C ALA A 64 -20.14 -28.98 14.22
N SER A 65 -19.51 -28.55 15.30
CA SER A 65 -19.86 -27.33 16.04
C SER A 65 -18.64 -26.81 16.81
N LEU A 66 -18.66 -25.51 17.14
CA LEU A 66 -17.51 -24.81 17.71
C LEU A 66 -17.11 -25.29 19.11
N ASP A 67 -18.07 -25.81 19.87
CA ASP A 67 -17.86 -26.41 21.20
C ASP A 67 -16.99 -27.68 21.17
N GLN A 68 -16.84 -28.30 19.99
CA GLN A 68 -15.93 -29.43 19.77
C GLN A 68 -14.47 -29.00 19.52
N ALA A 69 -14.19 -27.70 19.47
CA ALA A 69 -12.83 -27.21 19.32
C ALA A 69 -11.97 -27.63 20.51
N ASP A 70 -10.83 -28.24 20.23
CA ASP A 70 -9.86 -28.74 21.22
C ASP A 70 -8.93 -27.63 21.76
N GLY A 71 -9.33 -26.37 21.66
CA GLY A 71 -8.50 -25.21 21.96
C GLY A 71 -9.23 -23.88 21.79
N PRO A 72 -8.59 -22.76 22.19
CA PRO A 72 -9.22 -21.45 22.10
C PRO A 72 -9.45 -21.03 20.65
N VAL A 73 -10.61 -20.43 20.39
CA VAL A 73 -10.94 -19.77 19.12
C VAL A 73 -11.11 -18.28 19.37
N ASP A 74 -10.29 -17.46 18.71
CA ASP A 74 -10.30 -16.01 18.89
C ASP A 74 -10.97 -15.30 17.71
N LEU A 75 -10.97 -15.91 16.52
CA LEU A 75 -11.56 -15.37 15.30
C LEU A 75 -12.45 -16.41 14.61
N ALA A 76 -13.61 -15.98 14.10
CA ALA A 76 -14.42 -16.79 13.20
C ALA A 76 -14.55 -16.13 11.81
N SER A 77 -14.31 -16.92 10.77
CA SER A 77 -14.45 -16.56 9.36
C SER A 77 -15.77 -17.11 8.82
N ILE A 78 -16.70 -16.21 8.47
CA ILE A 78 -18.09 -16.57 8.20
C ILE A 78 -18.44 -16.31 6.73
N SER A 79 -18.82 -17.38 6.02
CA SER A 79 -19.30 -17.33 4.63
C SER A 79 -20.56 -18.18 4.41
N VAL A 80 -21.48 -18.16 5.38
CA VAL A 80 -22.81 -18.79 5.28
C VAL A 80 -23.82 -17.83 4.64
N PRO A 81 -24.98 -18.29 4.15
CA PRO A 81 -26.04 -17.37 3.67
C PRO A 81 -26.44 -16.33 4.73
N ALA A 82 -26.78 -15.10 4.32
CA ALA A 82 -27.02 -13.97 5.23
C ALA A 82 -28.00 -14.28 6.37
N LYS A 83 -29.08 -15.02 6.07
CA LYS A 83 -30.10 -15.42 7.05
C LYS A 83 -29.59 -16.34 8.15
N ALA A 84 -28.51 -17.09 7.89
CA ALA A 84 -27.88 -18.01 8.84
C ALA A 84 -26.76 -17.34 9.67
N VAL A 85 -26.32 -16.13 9.31
CA VAL A 85 -25.24 -15.43 10.03
C VAL A 85 -25.60 -15.22 11.51
N PRO A 86 -26.80 -14.74 11.90
CA PRO A 86 -27.15 -14.54 13.31
C PRO A 86 -27.01 -15.78 14.20
N GLU A 87 -27.28 -16.97 13.66
CA GLU A 87 -27.13 -18.23 14.39
C GLU A 87 -25.65 -18.54 14.67
N VAL A 88 -24.78 -18.31 13.68
CA VAL A 88 -23.33 -18.47 13.83
C VAL A 88 -22.75 -17.46 14.83
N LEU A 89 -23.26 -16.23 14.85
CA LEU A 89 -22.83 -15.21 15.81
C LEU A 89 -23.17 -15.58 17.26
N GLU A 90 -24.37 -16.14 17.50
CA GLU A 90 -24.75 -16.65 18.81
C GLU A 90 -23.79 -17.76 19.27
N GLN A 91 -23.47 -18.71 18.40
CA GLN A 91 -22.48 -19.75 18.71
C GLN A 91 -21.11 -19.17 19.05
N CYS A 92 -20.63 -18.18 18.27
CA CYS A 92 -19.34 -17.52 18.51
C CYS A 92 -19.33 -16.79 19.86
N LEU A 93 -20.42 -16.06 20.18
CA LEU A 93 -20.57 -15.34 21.44
C LEU A 93 -20.57 -16.29 22.63
N GLN A 94 -21.32 -17.39 22.56
CA GLN A 94 -21.40 -18.41 23.62
C GLN A 94 -20.06 -19.12 23.87
N ASN A 95 -19.22 -19.23 22.84
CA ASN A 95 -17.89 -19.85 22.95
C ASN A 95 -16.76 -18.85 23.24
N GLY A 96 -17.08 -17.57 23.51
CA GLY A 96 -16.08 -16.57 23.92
C GLY A 96 -15.11 -16.14 22.82
N VAL A 97 -15.51 -16.27 21.55
CA VAL A 97 -14.77 -15.77 20.40
C VAL A 97 -14.61 -14.25 20.53
N ALA A 98 -13.43 -13.70 20.25
CA ALA A 98 -13.18 -12.26 20.41
C ALA A 98 -13.93 -11.44 19.35
N GLY A 99 -13.90 -11.93 18.11
CA GLY A 99 -14.67 -11.35 17.04
C GLY A 99 -14.77 -12.23 15.80
N VAL A 100 -15.48 -11.72 14.81
CA VAL A 100 -15.77 -12.42 13.57
C VAL A 100 -15.45 -11.53 12.37
N GLN A 101 -15.15 -12.16 11.24
CA GLN A 101 -15.16 -11.52 9.93
C GLN A 101 -16.30 -12.12 9.10
N VAL A 102 -17.28 -11.28 8.78
CA VAL A 102 -18.47 -11.69 8.03
C VAL A 102 -18.28 -11.31 6.57
N HIS A 103 -17.94 -12.30 5.75
CA HIS A 103 -17.69 -12.11 4.32
C HIS A 103 -18.98 -11.96 3.52
N THR A 104 -20.05 -12.57 4.04
CA THR A 104 -21.37 -12.63 3.42
C THR A 104 -21.94 -11.24 3.14
N SER A 105 -22.45 -11.04 1.93
CA SER A 105 -23.30 -9.91 1.52
C SER A 105 -24.79 -10.25 1.64
N GLY A 106 -25.67 -9.29 1.36
CA GLY A 106 -27.12 -9.38 1.54
C GLY A 106 -27.63 -8.66 2.80
N PHE A 107 -26.95 -7.60 3.24
CA PHE A 107 -27.30 -6.81 4.42
C PHE A 107 -27.74 -5.38 4.00
N ALA A 108 -27.41 -4.35 4.78
CA ALA A 108 -27.91 -2.99 4.56
C ALA A 108 -27.52 -2.39 3.19
N GLU A 109 -26.46 -2.89 2.54
CA GLU A 109 -26.04 -2.49 1.20
C GLU A 109 -27.06 -2.82 0.11
N MET A 110 -28.00 -3.74 0.38
CA MET A 110 -29.09 -4.05 -0.55
C MET A 110 -30.12 -2.92 -0.64
N GLY A 111 -30.20 -2.06 0.38
CA GLY A 111 -31.15 -0.96 0.45
C GLY A 111 -32.62 -1.36 0.69
N ASP A 112 -32.88 -2.66 0.95
CA ASP A 112 -34.20 -3.17 1.31
C ASP A 112 -34.36 -3.37 2.83
N GLU A 113 -35.62 -3.45 3.29
CA GLU A 113 -35.95 -3.57 4.72
C GLU A 113 -35.42 -4.87 5.35
N GLU A 114 -35.32 -5.96 4.56
CA GLU A 114 -34.85 -7.26 5.05
C GLU A 114 -33.35 -7.23 5.36
N GLY A 115 -32.54 -6.68 4.45
CA GLY A 115 -31.10 -6.53 4.62
C GLY A 115 -30.75 -5.59 5.78
N VAL A 116 -31.48 -4.47 5.92
CA VAL A 116 -31.32 -3.56 7.06
C VAL A 116 -31.69 -4.25 8.38
N ALA A 117 -32.80 -4.98 8.42
CA ALA A 117 -33.21 -5.73 9.61
C ALA A 117 -32.22 -6.84 9.98
N LEU A 118 -31.62 -7.51 9.00
CA LEU A 118 -30.56 -8.50 9.23
C LEU A 118 -29.29 -7.84 9.78
N GLN A 119 -28.87 -6.69 9.26
CA GLN A 119 -27.68 -6.01 9.77
C GLN A 119 -27.88 -5.53 11.21
N LYS A 120 -29.08 -5.05 11.55
CA LYS A 120 -29.39 -4.66 12.93
C LYS A 120 -29.20 -5.81 13.93
N LYS A 121 -29.46 -7.06 13.53
CA LYS A 121 -29.17 -8.23 14.38
C LYS A 121 -27.67 -8.40 14.62
N LEU A 122 -26.82 -8.14 13.63
CA LEU A 122 -25.36 -8.15 13.80
C LEU A 122 -24.93 -7.09 14.82
N GLU A 123 -25.48 -5.88 14.71
CA GLU A 123 -25.22 -4.78 15.66
C GLU A 123 -25.64 -5.14 17.10
N GLU A 124 -26.73 -5.89 17.27
CA GLU A 124 -27.15 -6.41 18.58
C GLU A 124 -26.13 -7.40 19.17
N TYR A 125 -25.49 -8.25 18.36
CA TYR A 125 -24.41 -9.13 18.81
C TYR A 125 -23.14 -8.35 19.14
N ALA A 126 -22.83 -7.33 18.34
CA ALA A 126 -21.74 -6.40 18.65
C ALA A 126 -21.95 -5.76 20.03
N ALA A 127 -23.14 -5.23 20.31
CA ALA A 127 -23.48 -4.66 21.61
C ALA A 127 -23.34 -5.64 22.79
N LYS A 128 -23.49 -6.96 22.56
CA LYS A 128 -23.27 -8.02 23.57
C LYS A 128 -21.80 -8.38 23.80
N GLY A 129 -20.88 -7.81 23.02
CA GLY A 129 -19.44 -7.98 23.20
C GLY A 129 -18.75 -8.84 22.15
N LEU A 130 -19.41 -9.26 21.07
CA LEU A 130 -18.74 -9.95 19.94
C LEU A 130 -18.34 -8.94 18.86
N ARG A 131 -17.05 -8.70 18.64
CA ARG A 131 -16.63 -7.73 17.62
C ARG A 131 -16.87 -8.23 16.19
N ILE A 132 -17.23 -7.35 15.27
CA ILE A 132 -17.56 -7.70 13.88
C ILE A 132 -16.78 -6.84 12.88
N VAL A 133 -15.96 -7.49 12.05
CA VAL A 133 -15.48 -6.93 10.78
C VAL A 133 -16.48 -7.31 9.68
N GLY A 134 -16.99 -6.32 8.95
CA GLY A 134 -18.01 -6.52 7.92
C GLY A 134 -19.41 -6.00 8.32
N PRO A 135 -20.49 -6.60 7.79
CA PRO A 135 -20.51 -7.67 6.79
C PRO A 135 -20.00 -7.22 5.40
N ASN A 136 -20.11 -8.08 4.40
CA ASN A 136 -19.72 -7.80 3.01
C ASN A 136 -18.26 -7.33 2.89
N CYS A 137 -17.33 -8.14 3.40
CA CYS A 137 -15.92 -7.76 3.51
C CYS A 137 -14.96 -8.88 3.11
N PHE A 138 -13.70 -8.54 2.88
CA PHE A 138 -12.62 -9.52 2.66
C PHE A 138 -11.91 -9.91 3.97
N GLY A 139 -12.18 -9.21 5.07
CA GLY A 139 -11.65 -9.52 6.40
C GLY A 139 -10.30 -8.90 6.69
N ILE A 140 -9.50 -9.61 7.51
CA ILE A 140 -8.27 -9.11 8.10
C ILE A 140 -7.04 -9.74 7.42
N HIS A 141 -6.05 -8.91 7.13
CA HIS A 141 -4.69 -9.33 6.88
C HIS A 141 -3.76 -8.73 7.95
N CYS A 142 -2.91 -9.58 8.54
CA CYS A 142 -1.93 -9.19 9.54
C CYS A 142 -0.76 -10.16 9.46
N PRO A 143 0.41 -9.74 8.92
CA PRO A 143 1.57 -10.61 8.76
C PRO A 143 2.02 -11.24 10.08
N LYS A 144 2.08 -10.48 11.18
CA LYS A 144 2.45 -10.98 12.51
C LYS A 144 1.46 -11.99 13.08
N GLY A 145 0.18 -11.87 12.72
CA GLY A 145 -0.86 -12.83 13.09
C GLY A 145 -0.92 -14.05 12.19
N GLY A 146 -0.14 -14.10 11.10
CA GLY A 146 -0.27 -15.11 10.05
C GLY A 146 -1.61 -15.04 9.32
N LEU A 147 -2.29 -13.89 9.34
CA LEU A 147 -3.60 -13.70 8.71
C LEU A 147 -3.47 -13.10 7.32
N THR A 148 -4.34 -13.53 6.42
CA THR A 148 -4.48 -12.90 5.11
C THR A 148 -5.94 -12.91 4.63
N VAL A 149 -6.22 -12.08 3.64
CA VAL A 149 -7.50 -12.02 2.92
C VAL A 149 -7.46 -12.92 1.67
N LEU A 150 -8.60 -13.13 1.01
CA LEU A 150 -8.65 -13.79 -0.30
C LEU A 150 -8.75 -12.71 -1.40
N PRO A 151 -7.94 -12.74 -2.48
CA PRO A 151 -6.83 -13.65 -2.80
C PRO A 151 -5.42 -13.15 -2.39
N GLY A 152 -5.17 -12.90 -1.11
CA GLY A 152 -3.90 -12.35 -0.59
C GLY A 152 -2.88 -13.37 -0.07
N PHE A 153 -2.89 -14.63 -0.53
CA PHE A 153 -1.99 -15.67 0.00
C PHE A 153 -0.50 -15.42 -0.29
N ASP A 154 -0.20 -14.55 -1.26
CA ASP A 154 1.13 -14.19 -1.76
C ASP A 154 1.57 -12.78 -1.36
N PHE A 155 0.84 -12.11 -0.47
CA PHE A 155 1.30 -10.87 0.14
C PHE A 155 2.64 -11.07 0.85
N ASN A 156 3.39 -9.98 1.00
CA ASN A 156 4.62 -10.01 1.78
C ASN A 156 4.33 -10.50 3.21
N LYS A 157 5.17 -11.42 3.70
CA LYS A 157 5.07 -12.00 5.05
C LYS A 157 5.87 -11.20 6.07
N GLU A 158 6.84 -10.41 5.61
CA GLU A 158 7.61 -9.55 6.47
C GLU A 158 6.74 -8.36 6.94
N PRO A 159 6.52 -8.23 8.26
CA PRO A 159 5.74 -7.11 8.78
C PRO A 159 6.44 -5.78 8.53
N GLY A 160 5.67 -4.73 8.28
CA GLY A 160 6.18 -3.37 8.22
C GLY A 160 5.20 -2.36 8.81
N PRO A 161 5.47 -1.05 8.63
CA PRO A 161 4.81 -0.01 9.40
C PRO A 161 3.48 0.46 8.81
N CYS A 162 3.12 0.04 7.60
CA CYS A 162 1.95 0.55 6.89
C CYS A 162 0.69 -0.24 7.26
N SER A 163 -0.37 0.44 7.63
CA SER A 163 -1.71 -0.14 7.77
C SER A 163 -2.70 0.43 6.77
N MET A 164 -3.74 -0.33 6.44
CA MET A 164 -4.87 0.15 5.66
C MET A 164 -6.21 -0.26 6.28
N ILE A 165 -7.17 0.66 6.23
CA ILE A 165 -8.59 0.34 6.40
C ILE A 165 -9.33 0.61 5.08
N SER A 166 -10.23 -0.27 4.68
CA SER A 166 -10.92 -0.14 3.39
C SER A 166 -12.35 -0.64 3.44
N GLN A 167 -13.28 0.19 2.94
CA GLN A 167 -14.65 -0.26 2.64
C GLN A 167 -14.72 -1.21 1.44
N SER A 168 -13.74 -1.16 0.54
CA SER A 168 -13.66 -2.06 -0.62
C SER A 168 -12.73 -3.23 -0.34
N GLY A 169 -13.24 -4.46 -0.45
CA GLY A 169 -12.45 -5.69 -0.35
C GLY A 169 -11.42 -5.83 -1.47
N GLY A 170 -11.81 -5.54 -2.71
CA GLY A 170 -10.91 -5.56 -3.86
C GLY A 170 -9.74 -4.59 -3.68
N LEU A 171 -10.02 -3.36 -3.23
CA LEU A 171 -8.96 -2.39 -3.00
C LEU A 171 -8.06 -2.74 -1.81
N ALA A 172 -8.61 -3.37 -0.76
CA ALA A 172 -7.79 -3.89 0.33
C ALA A 172 -6.81 -4.96 -0.17
N ASN A 173 -7.25 -5.77 -1.15
CA ASN A 173 -6.38 -6.74 -1.80
C ASN A 173 -5.31 -6.05 -2.66
N ASP A 174 -5.73 -5.13 -3.54
CA ASP A 174 -4.81 -4.41 -4.43
C ASP A 174 -3.75 -3.63 -3.66
N PHE A 175 -4.12 -3.04 -2.51
CA PHE A 175 -3.17 -2.40 -1.60
C PHE A 175 -2.09 -3.38 -1.12
N GLY A 176 -2.44 -4.63 -0.80
CA GLY A 176 -1.50 -5.65 -0.38
C GLY A 176 -0.44 -5.95 -1.44
N HIS A 177 -0.87 -6.10 -2.70
CA HIS A 177 0.03 -6.33 -3.83
C HIS A 177 0.87 -5.09 -4.18
N GLU A 178 0.24 -3.91 -4.22
CA GLU A 178 0.93 -2.67 -4.53
C GLU A 178 1.92 -2.25 -3.45
N ALA A 179 1.64 -2.52 -2.17
CA ALA A 179 2.60 -2.30 -1.09
C ALA A 179 3.86 -3.16 -1.29
N ALA A 180 3.71 -4.43 -1.70
CA ALA A 180 4.85 -5.29 -2.02
C ALA A 180 5.66 -4.75 -3.21
N LEU A 181 4.99 -4.25 -4.27
CA LEU A 181 5.65 -3.60 -5.41
C LEU A 181 6.36 -2.30 -5.02
N ALA A 182 5.81 -1.58 -4.04
CA ALA A 182 6.36 -0.37 -3.45
C ALA A 182 7.46 -0.65 -2.40
N GLY A 183 7.75 -1.92 -2.10
CA GLY A 183 8.69 -2.33 -1.04
C GLY A 183 8.24 -1.90 0.36
N LEU A 184 6.96 -1.63 0.53
CA LEU A 184 6.36 -1.23 1.80
C LEU A 184 5.87 -2.48 2.53
N GLY A 185 6.39 -2.69 3.75
CA GLY A 185 5.88 -3.74 4.62
C GLY A 185 4.56 -3.32 5.27
N ILE A 186 3.68 -4.30 5.50
CA ILE A 186 2.34 -4.11 6.05
C ILE A 186 2.30 -4.56 7.51
N SER A 187 1.63 -3.80 8.38
CA SER A 187 1.28 -4.25 9.72
C SER A 187 -0.13 -4.87 9.74
N LYS A 188 -1.12 -4.15 9.21
CA LYS A 188 -2.53 -4.55 9.23
C LYS A 188 -3.28 -4.01 8.01
N VAL A 189 -4.09 -4.85 7.39
CA VAL A 189 -5.10 -4.42 6.42
C VAL A 189 -6.45 -4.94 6.89
N VAL A 190 -7.45 -4.06 6.96
CA VAL A 190 -8.82 -4.43 7.33
C VAL A 190 -9.75 -4.02 6.20
N SER A 191 -10.27 -5.00 5.48
CA SER A 191 -11.47 -4.81 4.68
C SER A 191 -12.66 -4.93 5.61
N PHE A 192 -13.37 -3.82 5.86
CA PHE A 192 -14.48 -3.78 6.81
C PHE A 192 -15.86 -3.69 6.17
N GLY A 193 -15.94 -3.57 4.84
CA GLY A 193 -17.20 -3.60 4.11
C GLY A 193 -18.19 -2.55 4.61
N ASN A 194 -19.36 -3.02 5.04
CA ASN A 194 -20.41 -2.15 5.59
C ASN A 194 -19.99 -1.48 6.91
N GLY A 195 -19.09 -2.09 7.70
CA GLY A 195 -18.63 -1.55 8.97
C GLY A 195 -19.74 -1.39 10.01
N CYS A 196 -20.54 -2.44 10.24
CA CYS A 196 -21.67 -2.37 11.19
C CYS A 196 -21.24 -2.31 12.67
N ASP A 197 -19.99 -2.69 12.98
CA ASP A 197 -19.39 -2.57 14.32
C ASP A 197 -18.00 -1.95 14.25
N LEU A 198 -17.02 -2.70 13.70
CA LEU A 198 -15.68 -2.18 13.46
C LEU A 198 -15.67 -1.35 12.16
N ASP A 199 -16.10 -0.10 12.30
CA ASP A 199 -16.19 0.90 11.25
C ASP A 199 -14.88 1.68 11.04
N ALA A 200 -14.92 2.67 10.14
CA ALA A 200 -13.76 3.51 9.85
C ALA A 200 -13.24 4.27 11.09
N ILE A 201 -14.13 4.69 12.00
CA ILE A 201 -13.78 5.49 13.17
C ILE A 201 -13.05 4.62 14.19
N SER A 202 -13.65 3.50 14.59
CA SER A 202 -13.09 2.57 15.56
C SER A 202 -11.75 1.98 15.12
N LEU A 203 -11.62 1.61 13.83
CA LEU A 203 -10.36 1.12 13.28
C LEU A 203 -9.30 2.22 13.20
N MET A 204 -9.67 3.45 12.85
CA MET A 204 -8.76 4.60 12.88
C MET A 204 -8.26 4.89 14.30
N GLU A 205 -9.13 4.83 15.30
CA GLU A 205 -8.75 4.97 16.72
C GLU A 205 -7.82 3.84 17.18
N TYR A 206 -8.10 2.60 16.79
CA TYR A 206 -7.24 1.46 17.11
C TYR A 206 -5.83 1.63 16.52
N LEU A 207 -5.74 1.95 15.22
CA LEU A 207 -4.46 2.12 14.53
C LEU A 207 -3.67 3.34 15.02
N ALA A 208 -4.34 4.36 15.55
CA ALA A 208 -3.68 5.53 16.14
C ALA A 208 -2.75 5.14 17.30
N ASP A 209 -3.11 4.11 18.06
CA ASP A 209 -2.40 3.65 19.26
C ASP A 209 -1.74 2.26 19.10
N ASP A 210 -1.74 1.69 17.90
CA ASP A 210 -1.05 0.43 17.60
C ASP A 210 0.47 0.66 17.42
N PRO A 211 1.35 0.11 18.28
CA PRO A 211 2.79 0.30 18.15
C PRO A 211 3.39 -0.31 16.88
N GLN A 212 2.66 -1.17 16.16
CA GLN A 212 3.14 -1.78 14.91
C GLN A 212 2.84 -0.92 13.67
N THR A 213 2.04 0.12 13.82
CA THR A 213 1.59 0.98 12.72
C THR A 213 2.22 2.36 12.87
N GLU A 214 2.87 2.85 11.82
CA GLU A 214 3.38 4.22 11.76
C GLU A 214 2.67 5.05 10.70
N TYR A 215 2.19 4.42 9.62
CA TYR A 215 1.49 5.08 8.51
C TYR A 215 0.13 4.42 8.29
N ILE A 216 -0.93 5.23 8.16
CA ILE A 216 -2.29 4.72 8.00
C ILE A 216 -2.83 5.17 6.65
N ALA A 217 -3.25 4.21 5.83
CA ALA A 217 -4.03 4.44 4.62
C ALA A 217 -5.51 4.15 4.89
N ALA A 218 -6.41 4.89 4.25
CA ALA A 218 -7.84 4.63 4.30
C ALA A 218 -8.49 4.83 2.95
N TYR A 219 -9.35 3.87 2.56
CA TYR A 219 -10.31 4.07 1.49
C TYR A 219 -11.73 4.12 2.04
N ILE A 220 -12.39 5.25 1.80
CA ILE A 220 -13.69 5.59 2.38
C ILE A 220 -14.66 5.96 1.27
N GLU A 221 -15.76 5.24 1.14
CA GLU A 221 -16.90 5.56 0.27
C GLU A 221 -17.92 6.43 1.02
N GLY A 222 -18.16 6.13 2.28
CA GLY A 222 -19.09 6.88 3.14
C GLY A 222 -18.97 6.50 4.60
N VAL A 223 -19.35 7.44 5.46
CA VAL A 223 -19.35 7.28 6.93
C VAL A 223 -20.70 7.76 7.47
N ALA A 224 -21.19 7.13 8.52
CA ALA A 224 -22.47 7.51 9.14
C ALA A 224 -22.40 8.90 9.79
N ASP A 225 -21.29 9.20 10.48
CA ASP A 225 -21.02 10.51 11.08
C ASP A 225 -19.69 11.07 10.54
N ALA A 226 -19.79 11.98 9.58
CA ALA A 226 -18.63 12.63 8.98
C ALA A 226 -17.87 13.54 9.97
N GLY A 227 -18.57 14.16 10.93
CA GLY A 227 -17.96 15.01 11.94
C GLY A 227 -17.09 14.19 12.88
N ALA A 228 -17.65 13.11 13.43
CA ALA A 228 -16.92 12.17 14.28
C ALA A 228 -15.74 11.52 13.54
N PHE A 229 -15.90 11.18 12.26
CA PHE A 229 -14.81 10.67 11.43
C PHE A 229 -13.67 11.69 11.27
N LEU A 230 -13.96 12.93 10.92
CA LEU A 230 -12.94 13.97 10.79
C LEU A 230 -12.25 14.27 12.14
N ASP A 231 -12.97 14.18 13.25
CA ASP A 231 -12.40 14.30 14.59
C ASP A 231 -11.46 13.14 14.93
N ALA A 232 -11.81 11.91 14.56
CA ALA A 232 -10.95 10.74 14.71
C ALA A 232 -9.68 10.90 13.85
N VAL A 233 -9.81 11.29 12.58
CA VAL A 233 -8.67 11.60 11.71
C VAL A 233 -7.78 12.66 12.35
N ARG A 234 -8.34 13.78 12.84
CA ARG A 234 -7.57 14.86 13.49
C ARG A 234 -6.85 14.42 14.76
N LYS A 235 -7.39 13.45 15.51
CA LYS A 235 -6.70 12.88 16.67
C LYS A 235 -5.56 11.96 16.24
N THR A 236 -5.77 11.18 15.19
CA THR A 236 -4.79 10.24 14.66
C THR A 236 -3.61 10.94 14.00
N THR A 237 -3.86 11.98 13.20
CA THR A 237 -2.84 12.74 12.45
C THR A 237 -1.82 13.43 13.34
N LYS A 238 -2.21 13.78 14.58
CA LYS A 238 -1.29 14.27 15.62
C LYS A 238 -0.28 13.24 16.09
N LYS A 239 -0.53 11.95 15.85
CA LYS A 239 0.34 10.84 16.24
C LYS A 239 1.04 10.23 15.03
N LYS A 240 0.32 10.05 13.92
CA LYS A 240 0.73 9.24 12.77
C LYS A 240 0.19 9.82 11.46
N PRO A 241 0.98 9.86 10.38
CA PRO A 241 0.47 10.26 9.06
C PRO A 241 -0.72 9.41 8.60
N VAL A 242 -1.75 10.07 8.06
CA VAL A 242 -2.95 9.43 7.52
C VAL A 242 -3.15 9.82 6.07
N VAL A 243 -3.21 8.83 5.17
CA VAL A 243 -3.44 8.98 3.72
C VAL A 243 -4.84 8.49 3.38
N ILE A 244 -5.71 9.35 2.85
CA ILE A 244 -7.12 9.04 2.65
C ILE A 244 -7.50 9.20 1.18
N TRP A 245 -8.01 8.11 0.60
CA TRP A 245 -8.73 8.13 -0.66
C TRP A 245 -10.24 8.09 -0.38
N LYS A 246 -10.91 9.22 -0.58
CA LYS A 246 -12.38 9.33 -0.44
C LYS A 246 -13.05 9.11 -1.80
N GLY A 247 -13.83 8.04 -1.93
CA GLY A 247 -14.69 7.75 -3.08
C GLY A 247 -15.97 8.59 -3.08
N GLY A 248 -16.69 8.57 -4.21
CA GLY A 248 -18.04 9.17 -4.29
C GLY A 248 -18.09 10.71 -4.27
N LEU A 249 -17.03 11.39 -4.72
CA LEU A 249 -16.90 12.86 -4.65
C LEU A 249 -17.49 13.63 -5.85
N THR A 250 -18.05 12.92 -6.82
CA THR A 250 -18.69 13.48 -8.03
C THR A 250 -20.09 12.93 -8.19
N PRO A 251 -20.99 13.55 -8.98
CA PRO A 251 -22.33 12.98 -9.22
C PRO A 251 -22.30 11.55 -9.78
N LEU A 252 -21.34 11.25 -10.67
CA LEU A 252 -21.17 9.92 -11.24
C LEU A 252 -20.64 8.93 -10.20
N GLY A 253 -19.64 9.32 -9.42
CA GLY A 253 -19.05 8.50 -8.37
C GLY A 253 -20.02 8.25 -7.22
N GLY A 254 -20.76 9.27 -6.79
CA GLY A 254 -21.74 9.18 -5.70
C GLY A 254 -22.90 8.25 -6.03
N ARG A 255 -23.34 8.21 -7.30
CA ARG A 255 -24.31 7.21 -7.76
C ARG A 255 -23.75 5.79 -7.69
N ALA A 256 -22.48 5.60 -8.04
CA ALA A 256 -21.84 4.29 -7.97
C ALA A 256 -21.68 3.82 -6.52
N THR A 257 -21.26 4.69 -5.59
CA THR A 257 -21.15 4.35 -4.17
C THR A 257 -22.50 4.09 -3.53
N LEU A 258 -23.55 4.82 -3.92
CA LEU A 258 -24.91 4.56 -3.41
C LEU A 258 -25.38 3.15 -3.76
N SER A 259 -25.13 2.67 -4.98
CA SER A 259 -25.50 1.30 -5.38
C SER A 259 -24.57 0.22 -4.82
N HIS A 260 -23.38 0.59 -4.34
CA HIS A 260 -22.36 -0.36 -3.90
C HIS A 260 -22.32 -0.53 -2.37
N THR A 261 -22.44 0.56 -1.61
CA THR A 261 -22.40 0.58 -0.14
C THR A 261 -23.60 1.25 0.51
N GLY A 262 -24.57 1.73 -0.27
CA GLY A 262 -25.74 2.44 0.27
C GLY A 262 -25.42 3.85 0.81
N SER A 263 -24.20 4.34 0.63
CA SER A 263 -23.76 5.62 1.20
C SER A 263 -23.95 6.80 0.23
N MET A 264 -24.45 7.92 0.73
CA MET A 264 -24.54 9.15 -0.05
C MET A 264 -23.15 9.78 -0.23
N GLY A 265 -22.81 10.10 -1.48
CA GLY A 265 -21.60 10.83 -1.84
C GLY A 265 -21.58 12.25 -1.26
N GLY A 266 -20.40 12.88 -1.30
CA GLY A 266 -20.20 14.27 -0.87
C GLY A 266 -19.57 15.11 -1.97
N GLU A 267 -19.43 16.42 -1.72
CA GLU A 267 -18.78 17.31 -2.68
C GLU A 267 -17.24 17.28 -2.53
N SER A 268 -16.51 17.09 -3.63
CA SER A 268 -15.04 16.94 -3.64
C SER A 268 -14.32 18.04 -2.87
N LYS A 269 -14.62 19.31 -3.16
CA LYS A 269 -13.93 20.46 -2.55
C LYS A 269 -14.13 20.53 -1.03
N ILE A 270 -15.30 20.13 -0.55
CA ILE A 270 -15.61 20.12 0.88
C ILE A 270 -14.78 19.04 1.58
N TRP A 271 -14.76 17.82 1.01
CA TRP A 271 -13.99 16.71 1.58
C TRP A 271 -12.48 16.95 1.52
N GLU A 272 -11.96 17.46 0.41
CA GLU A 272 -10.53 17.80 0.28
C GLU A 272 -10.12 18.85 1.33
N GLY A 273 -10.90 19.93 1.48
CA GLY A 273 -10.65 20.95 2.49
C GLY A 273 -10.75 20.40 3.93
N ALA A 274 -11.77 19.60 4.21
CA ALA A 274 -12.01 19.03 5.53
C ALA A 274 -10.90 18.03 5.93
N LEU A 275 -10.47 17.17 5.01
CA LEU A 275 -9.36 16.23 5.23
C LEU A 275 -8.04 16.97 5.44
N ALA A 276 -7.77 18.01 4.65
CA ALA A 276 -6.59 18.85 4.84
C ALA A 276 -6.60 19.54 6.22
N GLN A 277 -7.74 20.05 6.67
CA GLN A 277 -7.92 20.63 8.01
C GLN A 277 -7.84 19.59 9.15
N ALA A 278 -8.19 18.34 8.87
CA ALA A 278 -8.02 17.22 9.80
C ALA A 278 -6.58 16.69 9.82
N GLY A 279 -5.72 17.18 8.94
CA GLY A 279 -4.32 16.79 8.90
C GLY A 279 -4.05 15.50 8.11
N ALA A 280 -4.93 15.12 7.18
CA ALA A 280 -4.73 13.95 6.32
C ALA A 280 -4.22 14.32 4.92
N TYR A 281 -3.45 13.41 4.32
CA TYR A 281 -3.07 13.45 2.91
C TYR A 281 -4.26 12.94 2.07
N ALA A 282 -5.04 13.84 1.50
CA ALA A 282 -6.09 13.48 0.56
C ALA A 282 -5.48 13.09 -0.80
N VAL A 283 -5.82 11.90 -1.30
CA VAL A 283 -5.29 11.34 -2.55
C VAL A 283 -6.41 10.83 -3.46
N GLN A 284 -6.12 10.70 -4.75
CA GLN A 284 -7.03 10.23 -5.78
C GLN A 284 -6.48 8.98 -6.45
N GLY A 285 -6.89 7.82 -5.94
CA GLY A 285 -6.49 6.52 -6.50
C GLY A 285 -5.35 5.84 -5.75
N LEU A 286 -5.20 4.55 -6.04
CA LEU A 286 -4.20 3.70 -5.38
C LEU A 286 -2.77 4.09 -5.73
N ASP A 287 -2.50 4.49 -6.97
CA ASP A 287 -1.16 4.93 -7.38
C ASP A 287 -0.67 6.16 -6.59
N GLU A 288 -1.53 7.17 -6.41
CA GLU A 288 -1.18 8.35 -5.62
C GLU A 288 -1.06 8.01 -4.13
N MET A 289 -1.89 7.11 -3.61
CA MET A 289 -1.76 6.59 -2.25
C MET A 289 -0.38 5.94 -2.03
N MET A 290 0.03 5.07 -2.95
CA MET A 290 1.32 4.39 -2.89
C MET A 290 2.49 5.35 -3.01
N ASP A 291 2.44 6.30 -3.96
CA ASP A 291 3.49 7.31 -4.10
C ASP A 291 3.61 8.16 -2.83
N THR A 292 2.48 8.52 -2.21
CA THR A 292 2.46 9.28 -0.96
C THR A 292 3.09 8.48 0.18
N LEU A 293 2.70 7.21 0.35
CA LEU A 293 3.29 6.34 1.36
C LEU A 293 4.78 6.12 1.13
N MET A 294 5.21 5.89 -0.12
CA MET A 294 6.63 5.77 -0.47
C MET A 294 7.39 7.06 -0.11
N GLY A 295 6.83 8.23 -0.42
CA GLY A 295 7.42 9.50 -0.02
C GLY A 295 7.57 9.60 1.50
N LEU A 296 6.52 9.29 2.26
CA LEU A 296 6.52 9.38 3.71
C LEU A 296 7.50 8.38 4.37
N VAL A 297 7.56 7.15 3.87
CA VAL A 297 8.34 6.04 4.45
C VAL A 297 9.83 6.13 4.08
N TYR A 298 10.14 6.40 2.80
CA TYR A 298 11.52 6.33 2.32
C TYR A 298 12.31 7.63 2.47
N THR A 299 11.64 8.77 2.55
CA THR A 299 12.33 10.05 2.70
C THR A 299 12.40 10.46 4.16
N LYS A 300 13.55 10.97 4.60
CA LYS A 300 13.75 11.60 5.90
C LYS A 300 13.53 13.10 5.82
N SER A 301 13.99 13.72 4.73
CA SER A 301 13.74 15.13 4.49
C SER A 301 12.27 15.38 4.18
N ARG A 302 11.78 16.49 4.70
CA ARG A 302 10.47 17.07 4.36
C ARG A 302 10.65 18.38 3.58
N GLY A 303 11.86 18.58 3.06
CA GLY A 303 12.23 19.74 2.27
C GLY A 303 11.76 19.64 0.83
N LYS A 304 12.01 20.70 0.07
CA LYS A 304 11.46 20.93 -1.27
C LYS A 304 12.53 21.09 -2.34
N LYS A 305 13.81 21.16 -1.95
CA LYS A 305 14.92 21.39 -2.87
C LYS A 305 15.35 20.07 -3.48
N ILE A 306 15.06 19.86 -4.75
CA ILE A 306 15.37 18.62 -5.44
C ILE A 306 16.50 18.82 -6.45
N ALA A 307 17.34 17.81 -6.59
CA ALA A 307 18.24 17.66 -7.74
C ALA A 307 17.68 16.61 -8.69
N LEU A 308 17.64 16.92 -9.98
CA LEU A 308 17.26 15.97 -11.03
C LEU A 308 18.50 15.62 -11.85
N VAL A 309 18.78 14.32 -11.98
CA VAL A 309 19.95 13.82 -12.69
C VAL A 309 19.55 12.82 -13.76
N GLY A 310 20.01 13.04 -14.99
CA GLY A 310 19.78 12.14 -16.12
C GLY A 310 18.51 12.45 -16.91
N GLY A 311 18.11 11.50 -17.75
CA GLY A 311 17.03 11.67 -18.72
C GLY A 311 17.49 12.35 -20.01
N GLY A 312 16.59 13.13 -20.60
CA GLY A 312 16.88 13.99 -21.75
C GLY A 312 16.09 15.28 -21.65
N GLY A 313 16.40 16.28 -22.48
CA GLY A 313 15.87 17.64 -22.36
C GLY A 313 14.35 17.75 -22.16
N ALA A 314 13.54 16.93 -22.84
CA ALA A 314 12.08 16.93 -22.66
C ALA A 314 11.63 16.50 -21.24
N ILE A 315 12.30 15.51 -20.64
CA ILE A 315 12.03 15.09 -19.26
C ILE A 315 12.45 16.20 -18.29
N GLY A 316 13.58 16.87 -18.54
CA GLY A 316 14.02 18.03 -17.76
C GLY A 316 13.02 19.18 -17.78
N VAL A 317 12.48 19.53 -18.96
CA VAL A 317 11.43 20.55 -19.10
C VAL A 317 10.15 20.12 -18.36
N PHE A 318 9.66 18.91 -18.62
CA PHE A 318 8.44 18.38 -18.01
C PHE A 318 8.52 18.35 -16.47
N THR A 319 9.61 17.82 -15.93
CA THR A 319 9.83 17.76 -14.47
C THR A 319 10.00 19.14 -13.86
N SER A 320 10.59 20.10 -14.58
CA SER A 320 10.68 21.50 -14.11
C SER A 320 9.32 22.18 -14.04
N ASP A 321 8.48 22.00 -15.06
CA ASP A 321 7.11 22.52 -15.07
C ASP A 321 6.27 21.92 -13.93
N LEU A 322 6.38 20.61 -13.71
CA LEU A 322 5.70 19.92 -12.62
C LEU A 322 6.20 20.40 -11.25
N ALA A 323 7.51 20.47 -11.04
CA ALA A 323 8.10 20.93 -9.80
C ALA A 323 7.59 22.34 -9.45
N TYR A 324 7.59 23.26 -10.42
CA TYR A 324 7.05 24.61 -10.23
C TYR A 324 5.55 24.59 -9.84
N ARG A 325 4.70 23.83 -10.56
CA ARG A 325 3.26 23.71 -10.25
C ARG A 325 3.00 23.13 -8.87
N TRP A 326 3.88 22.27 -8.38
CA TRP A 326 3.76 21.60 -7.10
C TRP A 326 4.53 22.29 -5.97
N GLY A 327 5.17 23.43 -6.26
CA GLY A 327 5.93 24.20 -5.28
C GLY A 327 7.18 23.50 -4.77
N LEU A 328 7.77 22.61 -5.57
CA LEU A 328 9.12 22.08 -5.38
C LEU A 328 10.14 23.05 -5.97
N GLU A 329 11.36 23.04 -5.44
CA GLU A 329 12.45 23.92 -5.83
C GLU A 329 13.53 23.12 -6.56
N ILE A 330 13.93 23.56 -7.76
CA ILE A 330 15.05 23.01 -8.52
C ILE A 330 16.15 24.08 -8.55
N PRO A 331 16.94 24.23 -7.47
CA PRO A 331 17.95 25.27 -7.41
C PRO A 331 19.05 24.99 -8.44
N VAL A 332 19.48 26.03 -9.14
CA VAL A 332 20.62 25.94 -10.05
C VAL A 332 21.85 25.55 -9.23
N PHE A 333 22.60 24.55 -9.71
CA PHE A 333 23.83 24.13 -9.05
C PHE A 333 24.87 25.26 -8.98
N SER A 334 25.72 25.22 -7.97
CA SER A 334 26.81 26.18 -7.79
C SER A 334 27.76 26.21 -8.99
N ASP A 335 28.42 27.34 -9.23
CA ASP A 335 29.41 27.45 -10.31
C ASP A 335 30.55 26.43 -10.16
N GLY A 336 30.92 26.10 -8.92
CA GLY A 336 31.93 25.08 -8.61
C GLY A 336 31.50 23.69 -9.07
N THR A 337 30.28 23.28 -8.75
CA THR A 337 29.71 22.00 -9.19
C THR A 337 29.51 21.99 -10.71
N GLN A 338 28.97 23.05 -11.31
CA GLN A 338 28.84 23.15 -12.77
C GLN A 338 30.20 22.99 -13.49
N LYS A 339 31.28 23.58 -12.95
CA LYS A 339 32.63 23.47 -13.52
C LYS A 339 33.16 22.04 -13.46
N LYS A 340 32.98 21.34 -12.34
CA LYS A 340 33.41 19.94 -12.19
C LYS A 340 32.58 19.00 -13.05
N LEU A 341 31.26 19.19 -13.09
CA LEU A 341 30.37 18.41 -13.95
C LEU A 341 30.76 18.56 -15.43
N ARG A 342 31.08 19.79 -15.87
CA ARG A 342 31.53 20.05 -17.25
C ARG A 342 32.79 19.28 -17.66
N ALA A 343 33.65 18.90 -16.72
CA ALA A 343 34.83 18.09 -17.03
C ALA A 343 34.47 16.69 -17.56
N TYR A 344 33.28 16.18 -17.24
CA TYR A 344 32.76 14.91 -17.78
C TYR A 344 32.12 15.05 -19.17
N PHE A 345 31.76 16.27 -19.58
CA PHE A 345 31.03 16.55 -20.83
C PHE A 345 31.80 17.57 -21.69
N PRO A 346 32.85 17.14 -22.42
CA PRO A 346 33.71 18.05 -23.18
C PRO A 346 33.04 18.60 -24.46
N THR A 347 31.92 18.03 -24.89
CA THR A 347 31.20 18.42 -26.11
C THR A 347 29.91 19.19 -25.80
N PRO A 348 29.46 20.11 -26.68
CA PRO A 348 28.14 20.73 -26.57
C PRO A 348 27.00 19.71 -26.68
N GLY A 349 25.83 20.04 -26.11
CA GLY A 349 24.63 19.18 -26.13
C GLY A 349 24.07 18.84 -24.75
N ASN A 350 24.68 19.38 -23.70
CA ASN A 350 24.39 19.06 -22.30
C ASN A 350 24.07 20.32 -21.47
N SER A 351 23.37 20.14 -20.35
CA SER A 351 23.16 21.20 -19.35
C SER A 351 23.73 20.76 -18.01
N MET A 352 24.76 21.47 -17.53
CA MET A 352 25.37 21.19 -16.21
C MET A 352 24.61 21.86 -15.05
N LYS A 353 23.45 22.45 -15.32
CA LYS A 353 22.58 23.06 -14.30
C LYS A 353 21.71 21.96 -13.67
N ASN A 354 20.77 22.37 -12.83
CA ASN A 354 19.70 21.51 -12.32
C ASN A 354 18.41 21.82 -13.13
N PRO A 355 17.79 20.85 -13.81
CA PRO A 355 18.18 19.44 -13.95
C PRO A 355 19.49 19.24 -14.72
N LEU A 356 20.27 18.22 -14.34
CA LEU A 356 21.47 17.79 -15.06
C LEU A 356 21.05 17.00 -16.30
N ASP A 357 21.17 17.63 -17.48
CA ASP A 357 20.91 17.00 -18.77
C ASP A 357 22.19 16.40 -19.34
N THR A 358 22.21 15.07 -19.40
CA THR A 358 23.35 14.27 -19.82
C THR A 358 23.43 14.10 -21.32
N GLY A 359 22.48 14.63 -22.11
CA GLY A 359 22.53 14.72 -23.58
C GLY A 359 22.53 13.37 -24.32
N THR A 360 22.77 12.27 -23.61
CA THR A 360 22.73 10.89 -24.06
C THR A 360 21.93 10.07 -23.04
N PRO A 361 21.13 9.09 -23.51
CA PRO A 361 20.36 8.21 -22.64
C PRO A 361 21.21 7.21 -21.86
N ALA A 362 22.48 7.03 -22.23
CA ALA A 362 23.42 6.13 -21.57
C ALA A 362 24.79 6.81 -21.44
N LEU A 363 25.32 6.87 -20.21
CA LEU A 363 26.67 7.36 -19.91
C LEU A 363 27.60 6.21 -19.56
N PRO A 364 28.92 6.41 -19.68
CA PRO A 364 29.87 5.58 -18.95
C PRO A 364 29.56 5.59 -17.45
N LEU A 365 29.69 4.44 -16.81
CA LEU A 365 29.28 4.24 -15.42
C LEU A 365 30.06 5.13 -14.44
N ASP A 366 31.36 5.29 -14.68
CA ASP A 366 32.27 6.15 -13.91
C ASP A 366 31.87 7.63 -14.00
N VAL A 367 31.43 8.08 -15.17
CA VAL A 367 30.91 9.44 -15.38
C VAL A 367 29.63 9.66 -14.55
N LEU A 368 28.67 8.74 -14.62
CA LEU A 368 27.43 8.87 -13.86
C LEU A 368 27.68 8.86 -12.34
N LYS A 369 28.54 7.96 -11.86
CA LYS A 369 28.97 7.90 -10.46
C LYS A 369 29.62 9.21 -10.02
N GLY A 370 30.49 9.78 -10.85
CA GLY A 370 31.12 11.08 -10.60
C GLY A 370 30.11 12.22 -10.49
N CYS A 371 29.14 12.28 -11.42
CA CYS A 371 28.10 13.31 -11.41
C CYS A 371 27.23 13.24 -10.15
N VAL A 372 26.75 12.05 -9.80
CA VAL A 372 25.90 11.83 -8.62
C VAL A 372 26.67 12.13 -7.33
N THR A 373 27.95 11.72 -7.25
CA THR A 373 28.82 12.03 -6.11
C THR A 373 28.98 13.52 -5.92
N GLU A 374 29.30 14.26 -6.99
CA GLU A 374 29.51 15.71 -6.90
C GLU A 374 28.23 16.43 -6.44
N ILE A 375 27.08 16.09 -7.00
CA ILE A 375 25.81 16.73 -6.63
C ILE A 375 25.43 16.41 -5.17
N LEU A 376 25.46 15.13 -4.78
CA LEU A 376 25.07 14.73 -3.42
C LEU A 376 26.04 15.26 -2.36
N THR A 377 27.32 15.47 -2.66
CA THR A 377 28.29 15.97 -1.68
C THR A 377 28.37 17.49 -1.61
N ALA A 378 28.14 18.22 -2.72
CA ALA A 378 28.34 19.67 -2.77
C ALA A 378 27.04 20.51 -2.69
N GLU A 379 25.94 20.04 -3.26
CA GLU A 379 24.75 20.89 -3.48
C GLU A 379 23.75 20.81 -2.32
N PRO A 380 23.17 21.93 -1.84
CA PRO A 380 22.26 21.94 -0.69
C PRO A 380 20.83 21.51 -1.08
N VAL A 381 20.70 20.28 -1.58
CA VAL A 381 19.43 19.64 -1.95
C VAL A 381 18.99 18.65 -0.88
N ASP A 382 17.67 18.51 -0.74
CA ASP A 382 16.99 17.61 0.18
C ASP A 382 16.89 16.20 -0.39
N VAL A 383 16.51 16.11 -1.67
CA VAL A 383 16.28 14.84 -2.38
C VAL A 383 16.96 14.90 -3.75
N MET A 384 17.71 13.89 -4.11
CA MET A 384 18.13 13.69 -5.50
C MET A 384 17.25 12.64 -6.18
N ILE A 385 16.75 12.94 -7.37
CA ILE A 385 15.99 12.02 -8.21
C ILE A 385 16.86 11.67 -9.41
N LEU A 386 17.31 10.42 -9.47
CA LEU A 386 18.12 9.89 -10.57
C LEU A 386 17.23 9.16 -11.57
N ILE A 387 17.17 9.69 -12.79
CA ILE A 387 16.33 9.21 -13.88
C ILE A 387 17.18 8.36 -14.83
N LEU A 388 16.83 7.08 -14.93
CA LEU A 388 17.51 6.09 -15.77
C LEU A 388 16.57 5.66 -16.90
N LEU A 389 17.02 5.82 -18.15
CA LEU A 389 16.27 5.40 -19.33
C LEU A 389 16.56 3.93 -19.61
N THR A 390 15.68 3.07 -19.12
CA THR A 390 15.91 1.63 -19.05
C THR A 390 15.95 0.91 -20.41
N HIS A 391 15.09 1.27 -21.36
CA HIS A 391 15.12 0.71 -22.71
C HIS A 391 16.44 1.02 -23.46
N PRO A 392 16.96 2.25 -23.48
CA PRO A 392 18.30 2.52 -24.00
C PRO A 392 19.43 1.72 -23.32
N LEU A 393 19.41 1.65 -21.98
CA LEU A 393 20.46 0.98 -21.21
C LEU A 393 20.52 -0.52 -21.47
N GLU A 394 19.38 -1.18 -21.66
CA GLU A 394 19.33 -2.63 -21.81
C GLU A 394 19.09 -3.06 -23.25
N THR A 395 17.93 -2.69 -23.81
CA THR A 395 17.49 -3.17 -25.12
C THR A 395 18.39 -2.63 -26.23
N VAL A 396 18.63 -1.32 -26.26
CA VAL A 396 19.43 -0.70 -27.33
C VAL A 396 20.90 -1.10 -27.21
N SER A 397 21.49 -0.98 -26.01
CA SER A 397 22.89 -1.37 -25.77
C SER A 397 23.13 -2.84 -26.11
N SER A 398 22.26 -3.76 -25.63
CA SER A 398 22.38 -5.19 -25.93
C SER A 398 22.27 -5.48 -27.43
N THR A 399 21.34 -4.82 -28.13
CA THR A 399 21.20 -4.95 -29.59
C THR A 399 22.46 -4.51 -30.32
N PHE A 400 23.05 -3.39 -29.92
CA PHE A 400 24.27 -2.88 -30.55
C PHE A 400 25.48 -3.77 -30.26
N CYS A 401 25.65 -4.29 -29.05
CA CYS A 401 26.68 -5.29 -28.75
C CYS A 401 26.59 -6.48 -29.72
N LYS A 402 25.39 -7.05 -29.90
CA LYS A 402 25.16 -8.17 -30.82
C LYS A 402 25.49 -7.81 -32.27
N MET A 403 25.13 -6.61 -32.73
CA MET A 403 25.47 -6.14 -34.08
C MET A 403 26.99 -6.05 -34.33
N TYR A 404 27.76 -5.72 -33.30
CA TYR A 404 29.22 -5.67 -33.35
C TYR A 404 29.87 -7.04 -33.06
N GLY A 405 29.10 -8.11 -32.87
CA GLY A 405 29.62 -9.43 -32.48
C GLY A 405 30.20 -9.47 -31.06
N LEU A 406 29.80 -8.53 -30.21
CA LEU A 406 30.18 -8.47 -28.79
C LEU A 406 29.11 -9.15 -27.93
N GLU A 407 29.55 -9.78 -26.84
CA GLU A 407 28.63 -10.30 -25.82
C GLU A 407 27.97 -9.12 -25.09
N PRO A 408 26.62 -9.05 -25.05
CA PRO A 408 25.95 -8.02 -24.27
C PRO A 408 26.17 -8.21 -22.76
N PRO A 409 26.17 -7.13 -21.97
CA PRO A 409 26.17 -7.26 -20.52
C PRO A 409 24.90 -7.98 -20.04
N PRO A 410 24.95 -8.70 -18.89
CA PRO A 410 23.76 -9.25 -18.26
C PRO A 410 22.69 -8.16 -18.02
N PRO A 411 21.40 -8.49 -18.20
CA PRO A 411 20.31 -7.55 -17.97
C PRO A 411 20.38 -6.88 -16.59
N GLY A 412 20.30 -5.55 -16.57
CA GLY A 412 20.32 -4.75 -15.36
C GLY A 412 21.71 -4.48 -14.77
N GLN A 413 22.79 -5.07 -15.31
CA GLN A 413 24.15 -4.93 -14.75
C GLN A 413 24.57 -3.47 -14.57
N TYR A 414 24.21 -2.59 -15.52
CA TYR A 414 24.55 -1.18 -15.44
C TYR A 414 23.96 -0.52 -14.18
N VAL A 415 22.67 -0.75 -13.93
CA VAL A 415 21.94 -0.19 -12.79
C VAL A 415 22.36 -0.88 -11.49
N ASP A 416 22.63 -2.18 -11.52
CA ASP A 416 23.15 -2.91 -10.36
C ASP A 416 24.51 -2.35 -9.90
N SER A 417 25.37 -2.01 -10.85
CA SER A 417 26.71 -1.48 -10.58
C SER A 417 26.72 -0.10 -9.93
N LEU A 418 25.58 0.60 -9.91
CA LEU A 418 25.40 1.86 -9.17
C LEU A 418 25.09 1.63 -7.68
N PHE A 419 24.64 0.44 -7.29
CA PHE A 419 24.02 0.19 -5.98
C PHE A 419 24.91 0.60 -4.80
N GLU A 420 26.14 0.09 -4.74
CA GLU A 420 27.08 0.39 -3.66
C GLU A 420 27.43 1.89 -3.58
N THR A 421 27.59 2.54 -4.75
CA THR A 421 27.88 3.98 -4.79
C THR A 421 26.71 4.80 -4.27
N LEU A 422 25.49 4.48 -4.69
CA LEU A 422 24.29 5.20 -4.26
C LEU A 422 23.98 5.00 -2.78
N MET A 423 24.14 3.78 -2.27
CA MET A 423 24.00 3.45 -0.86
C MET A 423 25.05 4.19 -0.02
N GLY A 424 26.33 4.10 -0.40
CA GLY A 424 27.41 4.80 0.30
C GLY A 424 27.20 6.32 0.33
N LEU A 425 26.74 6.93 -0.77
CA LEU A 425 26.45 8.36 -0.80
C LEU A 425 25.25 8.75 0.04
N LYS A 426 24.17 7.94 0.04
CA LYS A 426 23.00 8.18 0.91
C LYS A 426 23.40 8.15 2.38
N GLU A 427 24.21 7.16 2.79
CA GLU A 427 24.71 7.05 4.16
C GLU A 427 25.65 8.20 4.52
N GLN A 428 26.63 8.51 3.66
CA GLN A 428 27.62 9.55 3.87
C GLN A 428 27.01 10.96 3.98
N THR A 429 26.04 11.27 3.12
CA THR A 429 25.49 12.64 3.00
C THR A 429 24.23 12.84 3.82
N GLY A 430 23.55 11.75 4.21
CA GLY A 430 22.25 11.79 4.88
C GLY A 430 21.10 12.31 4.00
N LYS A 431 21.35 12.64 2.73
CA LYS A 431 20.34 13.13 1.79
C LYS A 431 19.48 12.00 1.27
N ASP A 432 18.26 12.32 0.89
CA ASP A 432 17.39 11.33 0.27
C ASP A 432 17.70 11.16 -1.22
N LEU A 433 17.44 9.95 -1.69
CA LEU A 433 17.69 9.53 -3.05
C LEU A 433 16.47 8.76 -3.52
N ALA A 434 16.00 9.02 -4.72
CA ALA A 434 14.98 8.23 -5.41
C ALA A 434 15.48 7.87 -6.81
N LEU A 435 15.12 6.67 -7.26
CA LEU A 435 15.37 6.24 -8.64
C LEU A 435 14.09 6.31 -9.45
N VAL A 436 14.24 6.60 -10.74
CA VAL A 436 13.17 6.52 -11.72
C VAL A 436 13.61 5.61 -12.85
N PHE A 437 12.89 4.50 -13.03
CA PHE A 437 13.07 3.59 -14.16
C PHE A 437 12.08 3.98 -15.26
N GLU A 438 12.49 4.95 -16.05
CA GLU A 438 11.71 5.57 -17.14
C GLU A 438 11.99 4.86 -18.47
N ASN A 439 11.14 5.12 -19.47
CA ASN A 439 11.28 4.62 -20.85
C ASN A 439 11.52 3.10 -20.85
N ARG A 440 10.59 2.35 -20.28
CA ARG A 440 10.72 0.90 -20.12
C ARG A 440 10.53 0.18 -21.44
N ALA A 441 11.15 -0.98 -21.53
CA ALA A 441 11.00 -1.89 -22.64
C ALA A 441 9.72 -2.73 -22.42
N TYR A 442 8.76 -2.64 -23.34
CA TYR A 442 7.42 -3.24 -23.17
C TYR A 442 7.13 -4.36 -24.18
N ARG A 443 8.07 -4.70 -25.06
CA ARG A 443 7.82 -5.70 -26.08
C ARG A 443 8.03 -7.09 -25.50
N LEU A 444 7.44 -8.09 -26.14
CA LEU A 444 7.56 -9.49 -25.70
C LEU A 444 9.02 -9.98 -25.71
N GLU A 445 9.86 -9.38 -26.54
CA GLU A 445 11.29 -9.70 -26.63
C GLU A 445 12.10 -9.10 -25.47
N ASP A 446 11.53 -8.16 -24.71
CA ASP A 446 12.21 -7.43 -23.64
C ASP A 446 11.97 -8.04 -22.24
N MET A 447 11.40 -9.26 -22.16
CA MET A 447 11.01 -9.91 -20.90
C MET A 447 12.16 -10.13 -19.91
N GLU A 448 13.37 -10.41 -20.39
CA GLU A 448 14.55 -10.55 -19.51
C GLU A 448 14.94 -9.22 -18.87
N ALA A 449 14.82 -8.12 -19.60
CA ALA A 449 15.05 -6.78 -19.07
C ALA A 449 13.97 -6.40 -18.04
N ASP A 450 12.69 -6.68 -18.32
CA ASP A 450 11.60 -6.46 -17.36
C ASP A 450 11.81 -7.26 -16.06
N ALA A 451 12.23 -8.53 -16.17
CA ALA A 451 12.55 -9.35 -15.01
C ALA A 451 13.70 -8.76 -14.17
N ALA A 452 14.78 -8.32 -14.81
CA ALA A 452 15.90 -7.65 -14.13
C ALA A 452 15.45 -6.35 -13.43
N TRP A 453 14.55 -5.58 -14.05
CA TRP A 453 14.01 -4.37 -13.43
C TRP A 453 13.18 -4.63 -12.19
N ARG A 454 12.36 -5.68 -12.20
CA ARG A 454 11.61 -6.08 -11.02
C ARG A 454 12.54 -6.47 -9.88
N GLN A 455 13.61 -7.19 -10.17
CA GLN A 455 14.62 -7.59 -9.18
C GLN A 455 15.40 -6.39 -8.63
N LEU A 456 15.88 -5.50 -9.51
CA LEU A 456 16.62 -4.30 -9.10
C LEU A 456 15.75 -3.35 -8.28
N ARG A 457 14.50 -3.13 -8.71
CA ARG A 457 13.54 -2.34 -7.93
C ARG A 457 13.42 -2.88 -6.51
N ALA A 458 13.19 -4.19 -6.36
CA ALA A 458 13.10 -4.83 -5.04
C ALA A 458 14.41 -4.69 -4.23
N LYS A 459 15.59 -4.84 -4.87
CA LYS A 459 16.90 -4.68 -4.25
C LYS A 459 17.10 -3.26 -3.69
N TYR A 460 16.83 -2.23 -4.48
CA TYR A 460 16.97 -0.82 -4.06
C TYR A 460 15.97 -0.44 -2.96
N GLN A 461 14.72 -0.88 -3.09
CA GLN A 461 13.69 -0.63 -2.08
C GLN A 461 14.01 -1.30 -0.74
N ALA A 462 14.48 -2.55 -0.75
CA ALA A 462 14.93 -3.23 0.47
C ALA A 462 16.09 -2.49 1.16
N ALA A 463 16.87 -1.70 0.41
CA ALA A 463 17.96 -0.87 0.91
C ALA A 463 17.53 0.57 1.28
N GLY A 464 16.23 0.88 1.23
CA GLY A 464 15.71 2.20 1.60
C GLY A 464 15.80 3.26 0.50
N ILE A 465 15.95 2.86 -0.77
CA ILE A 465 15.89 3.75 -1.93
C ILE A 465 14.61 3.45 -2.73
N PRO A 466 13.61 4.36 -2.77
CA PRO A 466 12.39 4.16 -3.52
C PRO A 466 12.67 4.21 -5.03
N VAL A 467 12.02 3.32 -5.77
CA VAL A 467 12.13 3.25 -7.23
C VAL A 467 10.76 3.48 -7.85
N PHE A 468 10.64 4.52 -8.68
CA PHE A 468 9.39 4.92 -9.31
C PHE A 468 9.35 4.55 -10.80
N ALA A 469 8.13 4.45 -11.33
CA ALA A 469 7.90 4.16 -12.74
C ALA A 469 8.02 5.35 -13.68
N SER A 470 7.88 6.56 -13.14
CA SER A 470 8.07 7.79 -13.89
C SER A 470 8.52 8.92 -12.98
N ALA A 471 9.10 9.95 -13.59
CA ALA A 471 9.52 11.14 -12.87
C ALA A 471 8.33 11.88 -12.25
N GLU A 472 7.16 11.85 -12.89
CA GLU A 472 5.93 12.42 -12.32
C GLU A 472 5.58 11.78 -10.97
N ARG A 473 5.62 10.44 -10.88
CA ARG A 473 5.34 9.71 -9.63
C ARG A 473 6.36 10.03 -8.54
N ALA A 474 7.65 10.10 -8.89
CA ALA A 474 8.70 10.48 -7.95
C ALA A 474 8.51 11.90 -7.42
N LEU A 475 8.21 12.88 -8.30
CA LEU A 475 7.94 14.25 -7.89
C LEU A 475 6.68 14.34 -7.03
N ARG A 476 5.63 13.56 -7.33
CA ARG A 476 4.39 13.51 -6.54
C ARG A 476 4.65 12.98 -5.14
N ALA A 477 5.44 11.91 -5.01
CA ALA A 477 5.87 11.36 -3.72
C ALA A 477 6.62 12.41 -2.88
N VAL A 478 7.61 13.09 -3.47
CA VAL A 478 8.40 14.13 -2.78
C VAL A 478 7.53 15.33 -2.41
N ARG A 479 6.67 15.80 -3.32
CA ARG A 479 5.69 16.87 -3.04
C ARG A 479 4.86 16.48 -1.82
N ASN A 480 4.21 15.33 -1.86
CA ASN A 480 3.28 14.93 -0.81
C ASN A 480 4.02 14.80 0.52
N ALA A 481 5.20 14.16 0.56
CA ALA A 481 6.03 14.09 1.76
C ALA A 481 6.45 15.48 2.30
N SER A 482 6.64 16.48 1.43
CA SER A 482 7.00 17.86 1.84
C SER A 482 5.84 18.69 2.39
N LEU A 483 4.60 18.21 2.27
CA LEU A 483 3.44 18.93 2.83
C LEU A 483 3.53 18.91 4.35
N LYS A 484 3.63 20.11 4.94
CA LYS A 484 3.45 20.29 6.38
C LYS A 484 1.98 20.17 6.68
N ILE A 485 1.56 18.97 7.02
CA ILE A 485 0.21 18.72 7.47
C ILE A 485 0.20 18.89 9.00
N ALA A 486 -0.70 19.76 9.49
CA ALA A 486 -0.59 20.49 10.76
C ALA A 486 -0.76 19.65 12.04
#